data_AF-A0A1S3HVJ4-F1
#
_entry.id   AF-A0A1S3HVJ4-F1
#
_cell.length_a   1.000
_cell.length_b   1.000
_cell.length_c   1.000
_cell.angle_alpha   90.00
_cell.angle_beta   90.00
_cell.angle_gamma   90.00
#
_symmetry.space_group_name_H-M   'P 1'
#
loop_
_entity.id
_entity.type
_entity.pdbx_description
1 polymer ?
#
loop_
_entity_poly.entity_id
_entity_poly.type
_entity_poly.pdbx_seq_one_letter_code
_entity_poly.pdbx_strand_id
1 'polypeptide(L)'
;MATQVKPATRFAPSDWFTSNYTISTNAERQRESSHQVRQESRFLRNETDNRTKWDQHDNNTRLSDRVDDIRKWKEILEKCLADLDKEIADLSESKEQTELALEAKNVPTDVAIECLTIREGRQAIDLVSDEVEAQLHKGGIVLISYNAH
;
A
#
# COMPACT_ATOMS: atom_id res chain seq x y z
N MET A 1 -16.50 -8.48 -96.71
CA MET A 1 -17.07 -7.36 -95.93
C MET A 1 -15.92 -6.50 -95.44
N ALA A 2 -15.83 -5.24 -95.88
CA ALA A 2 -14.77 -4.33 -95.47
C ALA A 2 -15.24 -3.52 -94.26
N THR A 3 -14.52 -3.63 -93.14
CA THR A 3 -14.79 -2.88 -91.91
C THR A 3 -14.46 -1.41 -92.14
N GLN A 4 -15.47 -0.56 -92.25
CA GLN A 4 -15.31 0.88 -92.43
C GLN A 4 -14.79 1.49 -91.12
N VAL A 5 -13.49 1.75 -91.06
CA VAL A 5 -12.88 2.47 -89.93
C VAL A 5 -13.30 3.93 -90.03
N LYS A 6 -14.10 4.42 -89.07
CA LYS A 6 -14.47 5.83 -88.98
C LYS A 6 -13.20 6.70 -88.99
N PRO A 7 -13.14 7.78 -89.81
CA PRO A 7 -11.98 8.66 -89.79
C PRO A 7 -11.85 9.29 -88.40
N ALA A 8 -10.68 9.12 -87.79
CA ALA A 8 -10.38 9.75 -86.51
C ALA A 8 -10.46 11.27 -86.66
N THR A 9 -11.22 11.93 -85.78
CA THR A 9 -11.26 13.38 -85.66
C THR A 9 -9.84 13.88 -85.41
N ARG A 10 -9.32 14.73 -86.30
CA ARG A 10 -7.98 15.32 -86.16
C ARG A 10 -8.07 16.58 -85.29
N PHE A 11 -7.29 16.60 -84.22
CA PHE A 11 -7.18 17.77 -83.35
C PHE A 11 -6.26 18.83 -83.96
N ALA A 12 -6.53 20.11 -83.68
CA ALA A 12 -5.62 21.17 -84.07
C ALA A 12 -4.35 21.15 -83.19
N PRO A 13 -3.19 21.62 -83.70
CA PRO A 13 -1.98 21.72 -82.90
C PRO A 13 -2.15 22.51 -81.58
N SER A 14 -3.05 23.50 -81.55
CA SER A 14 -3.42 24.25 -80.33
C SER A 14 -4.08 23.38 -79.26
N ASP A 15 -4.93 22.43 -79.67
CA ASP A 15 -5.62 21.52 -78.75
C ASP A 15 -4.61 20.56 -78.13
N TRP A 16 -3.66 20.07 -78.94
CA TRP A 16 -2.55 19.26 -78.47
C TRP A 16 -1.66 20.03 -77.49
N PHE A 17 -1.31 21.28 -77.78
CA PHE A 17 -0.50 22.10 -76.89
C PHE A 17 -1.20 22.35 -75.55
N THR A 18 -2.49 22.71 -75.60
CA THR A 18 -3.32 22.93 -74.40
C THR A 18 -3.41 21.67 -73.56
N SER A 19 -3.67 20.51 -74.18
CA SER A 19 -3.74 19.23 -73.49
C SER A 19 -2.41 18.88 -72.80
N ASN A 20 -1.28 18.98 -73.51
CA ASN A 20 0.03 18.70 -72.92
C ASN A 20 0.39 19.67 -71.80
N TYR A 21 0.06 20.95 -71.95
CA TYR A 21 0.27 21.94 -70.90
C TYR A 21 -0.56 21.62 -69.65
N THR A 22 -1.83 21.25 -69.80
CA THR A 22 -2.68 20.81 -68.70
C THR A 22 -2.15 19.54 -68.03
N ILE A 23 -1.71 18.55 -68.82
CA ILE A 23 -1.12 17.30 -68.29
C ILE A 23 0.16 17.63 -67.51
N SER A 24 1.05 18.45 -68.07
CA SER A 24 2.31 18.81 -67.44
C SER A 24 2.10 19.57 -66.13
N THR A 25 1.22 20.56 -66.13
CA THR A 25 0.92 21.37 -64.93
C THR A 25 0.22 20.53 -63.84
N ASN A 26 -0.67 19.62 -64.21
CA ASN A 26 -1.28 18.69 -63.26
C ASN A 26 -0.24 17.71 -62.69
N ALA A 27 0.62 17.15 -63.54
CA ALA A 27 1.70 16.26 -63.11
C ALA A 27 2.67 16.94 -62.14
N GLU A 28 2.97 18.23 -62.35
CA GLU A 28 3.79 19.02 -61.42
C GLU A 28 3.09 19.16 -60.06
N ARG A 29 1.82 19.59 -60.06
CA ARG A 29 1.04 19.73 -58.82
C ARG A 29 0.91 18.41 -58.05
N GLN A 30 0.72 17.30 -58.76
CA GLN A 30 0.67 15.98 -58.14
C GLN A 30 2.03 15.57 -57.54
N ARG A 31 3.14 15.87 -58.23
CA ARG A 31 4.49 15.60 -57.71
C ARG A 31 4.77 16.43 -56.46
N GLU A 32 4.41 17.71 -56.46
CA GLU A 32 4.55 18.61 -55.31
C GLU A 32 3.71 18.14 -54.12
N SER A 33 2.42 17.88 -54.32
CA SER A 33 1.53 17.36 -53.26
C SER A 33 2.03 16.02 -52.71
N SER A 34 2.46 15.10 -53.59
CA SER A 34 3.00 13.81 -53.19
C SER A 34 4.32 13.94 -52.42
N HIS A 35 5.13 14.95 -52.73
CA HIS A 35 6.35 15.25 -51.99
C HIS A 35 6.03 15.82 -50.60
N GLN A 36 5.11 16.77 -50.51
CA GLN A 36 4.65 17.35 -49.25
C GLN A 36 4.10 16.28 -48.30
N VAL A 37 3.17 15.43 -48.77
CA VAL A 37 2.60 14.34 -47.95
C VAL A 37 3.68 13.39 -47.44
N ARG A 38 4.70 13.07 -48.25
CA ARG A 38 5.82 12.23 -47.80
C ARG A 38 6.66 12.91 -46.72
N GLN A 39 6.90 14.22 -46.83
CA GLN A 39 7.64 14.97 -45.82
C GLN A 39 6.87 15.04 -44.51
N GLU A 40 5.58 15.39 -44.55
CA GLU A 40 4.69 15.43 -43.39
C GLU A 40 4.60 14.06 -42.72
N SER A 41 4.45 12.99 -43.50
CA SER A 41 4.41 11.61 -42.98
C SER A 41 5.71 11.23 -42.27
N ARG A 42 6.87 11.63 -42.81
CA ARG A 42 8.17 11.38 -42.17
C ARG A 42 8.31 12.16 -40.87
N PHE A 43 7.89 13.42 -40.86
CA PHE A 43 7.90 14.26 -39.66
C PHE A 43 7.02 13.64 -38.58
N LEU A 44 5.76 13.34 -38.89
CA LEU A 44 4.80 12.76 -37.96
C LEU A 44 5.30 11.42 -37.39
N ARG A 45 5.88 10.56 -38.23
CA ARG A 45 6.46 9.28 -37.78
C ARG A 45 7.58 9.50 -36.78
N ASN A 46 8.50 10.43 -37.06
CA ASN A 46 9.62 10.71 -36.18
C ASN A 46 9.16 11.36 -34.87
N GLU A 47 8.21 12.30 -34.94
CA GLU A 47 7.62 12.93 -33.75
C GLU A 47 6.93 11.89 -32.86
N THR A 48 6.11 11.01 -33.47
CA THR A 48 5.40 9.95 -32.75
C THR A 48 6.38 8.96 -32.13
N ASP A 49 7.39 8.50 -32.87
CA ASP A 49 8.42 7.57 -32.36
C ASP A 49 9.17 8.17 -31.17
N ASN A 50 9.59 9.44 -31.27
CA ASN A 50 10.24 10.14 -30.18
C ASN A 50 9.33 10.28 -28.96
N ARG A 51 8.07 10.69 -29.16
CA ARG A 51 7.07 10.83 -28.10
C ARG A 51 6.87 9.49 -27.38
N THR A 52 6.60 8.43 -28.13
CA THR A 52 6.38 7.09 -27.57
C THR A 52 7.59 6.59 -26.78
N LYS A 53 8.81 6.80 -27.27
CA LYS A 53 10.03 6.41 -26.55
C LYS A 53 10.17 7.13 -25.21
N TRP A 54 9.94 8.45 -25.20
CA TRP A 54 10.02 9.24 -23.97
C TRP A 54 8.91 8.89 -22.98
N ASP A 55 7.68 8.77 -23.46
CA ASP A 55 6.55 8.40 -22.61
C ASP A 55 6.73 7.00 -22.03
N GLN A 56 7.22 6.03 -22.82
CA GLN A 56 7.52 4.68 -22.32
C GLN A 56 8.62 4.70 -21.27
N HIS A 57 9.67 5.50 -21.48
CA HIS A 57 10.76 5.63 -20.54
C HIS A 57 10.29 6.25 -19.21
N ASP A 58 9.56 7.37 -19.27
CA ASP A 58 9.00 8.03 -18.08
C ASP A 58 8.07 7.09 -17.30
N ASN A 59 7.16 6.42 -18.00
CA ASN A 59 6.25 5.46 -17.37
C ASN A 59 6.98 4.28 -16.73
N ASN A 60 8.01 3.73 -17.39
CA ASN A 60 8.81 2.64 -16.82
C ASN A 60 9.57 3.09 -15.57
N THR A 61 10.15 4.29 -15.58
CA THR A 61 10.86 4.85 -14.42
C THR A 61 9.89 5.04 -13.25
N ARG A 62 8.76 5.71 -13.49
CA ARG A 62 7.73 5.92 -12.45
C ARG A 62 7.15 4.63 -11.90
N LEU A 63 7.01 3.60 -12.76
CA LEU A 63 6.57 2.28 -12.32
C LEU A 63 7.63 1.60 -11.44
N SER A 64 8.91 1.72 -11.79
CA SER A 64 10.01 1.21 -10.97
C SER A 64 10.03 1.86 -9.58
N ASP A 65 9.95 3.20 -9.53
CA ASP A 65 9.91 3.95 -8.27
C ASP A 65 8.71 3.50 -7.40
N ARG A 66 7.54 3.33 -8.04
CA ARG A 66 6.34 2.86 -7.35
C ARG A 66 6.49 1.46 -6.78
N VAL A 67 7.16 0.56 -7.50
CA VAL A 67 7.46 -0.80 -7.03
C VAL A 67 8.38 -0.76 -5.82
N ASP A 68 9.41 0.08 -5.85
CA ASP A 68 10.35 0.20 -4.73
C ASP A 68 9.71 0.83 -3.49
N ASP A 69 8.84 1.84 -3.67
CA ASP A 69 8.01 2.39 -2.59
C ASP A 69 7.14 1.31 -1.95
N ILE A 70 6.43 0.51 -2.76
CA ILE A 70 5.56 -0.57 -2.26
C ILE A 70 6.38 -1.61 -1.49
N ARG A 71 7.56 -2.00 -1.99
CA ARG A 71 8.46 -2.92 -1.28
C ARG A 71 8.89 -2.37 0.06
N LYS A 72 9.32 -1.11 0.11
CA LYS A 72 9.72 -0.44 1.36
C LYS A 72 8.57 -0.39 2.37
N TRP A 73 7.37 -0.05 1.93
CA TRP A 73 6.20 -0.03 2.81
C TRP A 73 5.84 -1.43 3.32
N LYS A 74 5.96 -2.45 2.47
CA LYS A 74 5.78 -3.84 2.88
C LYS A 74 6.78 -4.23 3.97
N GLU A 75 8.07 -3.94 3.79
CA GLU A 75 9.11 -4.24 4.78
C GLU A 75 8.85 -3.53 6.12
N ILE A 76 8.40 -2.26 6.08
CA ILE A 76 8.04 -1.51 7.29
C ILE A 76 6.85 -2.16 8.01
N LEU A 77 5.82 -2.58 7.27
CA LEU A 77 4.65 -3.23 7.84
C LEU A 77 4.98 -4.60 8.43
N GLU A 78 5.81 -5.40 7.76
CA GLU A 78 6.27 -6.69 8.26
C GLU A 78 7.08 -6.54 9.55
N LYS A 79 7.95 -5.53 9.62
CA LYS A 79 8.66 -5.20 10.86
C LYS A 79 7.72 -4.78 11.97
N CYS A 80 6.78 -3.88 11.69
CA CYS A 80 5.80 -3.41 12.66
C CYS A 80 4.96 -4.57 13.22
N LEU A 81 4.56 -5.51 12.36
CA LEU A 81 3.84 -6.71 12.76
C LEU A 81 4.68 -7.58 13.70
N ALA A 82 5.96 -7.82 13.36
CA ALA A 82 6.86 -8.60 14.22
C ALA A 82 7.10 -7.92 15.58
N ASP A 83 7.24 -6.59 15.60
CA ASP A 83 7.41 -5.82 16.83
C ASP A 83 6.14 -5.90 17.71
N LEU A 84 4.94 -5.83 17.10
CA LEU A 84 3.66 -5.99 17.80
C LEU A 84 3.45 -7.41 18.35
N ASP A 85 3.76 -8.44 17.56
CA ASP A 85 3.65 -9.84 18.01
C ASP A 85 4.55 -10.09 19.23
N LYS A 86 5.76 -9.49 19.23
CA LYS A 86 6.65 -9.53 20.38
C LYS A 86 6.05 -8.81 21.59
N GLU A 87 5.53 -7.60 21.41
CA GLU A 87 4.92 -6.84 22.51
C GLU A 87 3.71 -7.59 23.11
N ILE A 88 2.90 -8.25 22.29
CA ILE A 88 1.79 -9.09 22.74
C ILE A 88 2.31 -10.26 23.59
N ALA A 89 3.40 -10.92 23.17
CA ALA A 89 4.00 -12.01 23.93
C ALA A 89 4.53 -11.52 25.29
N ASP A 90 5.30 -10.43 25.29
CA ASP A 90 5.89 -9.83 26.49
C ASP A 90 4.78 -9.39 27.48
N LEU A 91 3.70 -8.79 26.99
CA LEU A 91 2.54 -8.39 27.82
C LEU A 91 1.77 -9.60 28.35
N SER A 92 1.63 -10.66 27.57
CA SER A 92 0.94 -11.88 27.98
C SER A 92 1.71 -12.58 29.11
N GLU A 93 3.04 -12.65 29.01
CA GLU A 93 3.89 -13.19 30.07
C GLU A 93 3.80 -12.33 31.34
N SER A 94 3.90 -11.00 31.20
CA SER A 94 3.78 -10.08 32.34
C SER A 94 2.43 -10.19 33.04
N LYS A 95 1.35 -10.36 32.28
CA LYS A 95 0.00 -10.60 32.80
C LYS A 95 -0.03 -11.90 33.60
N GLU A 96 0.44 -13.01 33.03
CA GLU A 96 0.46 -14.31 33.70
C GLU A 96 1.26 -14.25 35.01
N GLN A 97 2.45 -13.64 34.99
CA GLN A 97 3.27 -13.47 36.19
C GLN A 97 2.56 -12.64 37.26
N THR A 98 1.82 -11.60 36.85
CA THR A 98 1.04 -10.76 37.77
C THR A 98 -0.14 -11.51 38.37
N GLU A 99 -0.86 -12.30 37.56
CA GLU A 99 -1.96 -13.15 38.02
C GLU A 99 -1.48 -14.22 39.00
N LEU A 100 -0.35 -14.88 38.71
CA LEU A 100 0.28 -15.84 39.63
C LEU A 100 0.74 -15.18 40.93
N ALA A 101 1.34 -13.99 40.85
CA ALA A 101 1.76 -13.24 42.04
C ALA A 101 0.57 -12.77 42.89
N LEU A 102 -0.57 -12.48 42.26
CA LEU A 102 -1.82 -12.17 42.95
C LEU A 102 -2.38 -13.42 43.63
N GLU A 103 -2.45 -14.55 42.93
CA GLU A 103 -2.92 -15.82 43.49
C GLU A 103 -2.06 -16.29 44.66
N ALA A 104 -0.73 -16.15 44.56
CA ALA A 104 0.20 -16.48 45.63
C ALA A 104 -0.03 -15.68 46.93
N LYS A 105 -0.71 -14.52 46.85
CA LYS A 105 -1.09 -13.74 48.04
C LYS A 105 -2.33 -14.28 48.75
N ASN A 106 -3.13 -15.14 48.13
CA ASN A 106 -4.33 -15.71 48.74
C ASN A 106 -3.99 -16.57 49.97
N VAL A 107 -3.02 -17.48 49.84
CA VAL A 107 -2.60 -18.37 50.95
C VAL A 107 -2.17 -17.60 52.21
N PRO A 108 -1.22 -16.64 52.16
CA PRO A 108 -0.86 -15.88 53.37
C PRO A 108 -2.01 -15.00 53.88
N THR A 109 -2.96 -14.59 53.03
CA THR A 109 -4.18 -13.88 53.45
C THR A 109 -5.09 -14.80 54.26
N ASP A 110 -5.35 -16.02 53.78
CA ASP A 110 -6.16 -17.02 54.48
C ASP A 110 -5.55 -17.37 55.84
N VAL A 111 -4.23 -17.56 55.90
CA VAL A 111 -3.50 -17.80 57.15
C VAL A 111 -3.65 -16.62 58.11
N ALA A 112 -3.58 -15.37 57.61
CA ALA A 112 -3.77 -14.19 58.45
C ALA A 112 -5.20 -14.10 59.02
N ILE A 113 -6.23 -14.41 58.20
CA ILE A 113 -7.64 -14.46 58.61
C ILE A 113 -7.86 -15.55 59.66
N GLU A 114 -7.30 -16.74 59.45
CA GLU A 114 -7.39 -17.84 60.42
C GLU A 114 -6.72 -17.48 61.75
N CYS A 115 -5.52 -16.87 61.70
CA CYS A 115 -4.83 -16.39 62.90
C CYS A 115 -5.65 -15.36 63.68
N LEU A 116 -6.31 -14.42 62.99
CA LEU A 116 -7.20 -13.44 63.60
C LEU A 116 -8.42 -14.11 64.24
N THR A 117 -9.05 -15.05 63.53
CA THR A 117 -10.23 -15.77 64.02
C THR A 117 -9.92 -16.57 65.30
N ILE A 118 -8.76 -17.24 65.37
CA ILE A 118 -8.30 -17.94 66.56
C ILE A 118 -8.06 -16.98 67.74
N ARG A 119 -7.54 -15.78 67.46
CA ARG A 119 -7.28 -14.75 68.47
C ARG A 119 -8.57 -14.15 69.03
N GLU A 120 -9.55 -13.85 68.17
CA GLU A 120 -10.87 -13.38 68.57
C GLU A 120 -11.62 -14.39 69.46
N GLY A 121 -11.32 -15.69 69.34
CA GLY A 121 -11.89 -16.75 70.16
C GLY A 121 -11.28 -16.93 71.56
N ARG A 122 -10.24 -16.17 71.93
CA ARG A 122 -9.62 -16.26 73.27
C ARG A 122 -10.59 -15.77 74.35
N GLN A 123 -10.46 -16.31 75.57
CA GLN A 123 -11.38 -16.00 76.68
C GLN A 123 -10.65 -15.44 77.91
N ALA A 124 -11.39 -14.70 78.72
CA ALA A 124 -10.91 -14.12 79.99
C ALA A 124 -9.64 -13.27 79.79
N ILE A 125 -8.58 -13.54 80.55
CA ILE A 125 -7.34 -12.76 80.53
C ILE A 125 -6.55 -12.94 79.23
N ASP A 126 -6.84 -13.98 78.44
CA ASP A 126 -6.12 -14.27 77.19
C ASP A 126 -6.69 -13.50 75.99
N LEU A 127 -7.84 -12.83 76.12
CA LEU A 127 -8.37 -11.92 75.11
C LEU A 127 -7.67 -10.56 75.23
N VAL A 128 -6.56 -10.41 74.50
CA VAL A 128 -5.67 -9.25 74.57
C VAL A 128 -5.44 -8.70 73.17
N SER A 129 -5.63 -7.38 73.01
CA SER A 129 -5.22 -6.67 71.81
C SER A 129 -3.71 -6.45 71.86
N ASP A 130 -2.97 -7.30 71.15
CA ASP A 130 -1.51 -7.28 71.11
C ASP A 130 -0.96 -6.73 69.77
N GLU A 131 0.35 -6.47 69.74
CA GLU A 131 1.02 -5.95 68.56
C GLU A 131 0.88 -6.89 67.35
N VAL A 132 0.81 -8.20 67.57
CA VAL A 132 0.69 -9.18 66.48
C VAL A 132 -0.70 -9.12 65.85
N GLU A 133 -1.75 -8.95 66.64
CA GLU A 133 -3.11 -8.70 66.16
C GLU A 133 -3.18 -7.41 65.33
N ALA A 134 -2.58 -6.32 65.81
CA ALA A 134 -2.50 -5.06 65.06
C ALA A 134 -1.79 -5.22 63.70
N GLN A 135 -0.68 -5.96 63.66
CA GLN A 135 0.04 -6.25 62.40
C GLN A 135 -0.74 -7.18 61.47
N LEU A 136 -1.47 -8.17 61.99
CA LEU A 136 -2.32 -9.07 61.21
C LEU A 136 -3.50 -8.32 60.56
N HIS A 137 -4.15 -7.40 61.29
CA HIS A 137 -5.18 -6.54 60.70
C HIS A 137 -4.61 -5.65 59.59
N LYS A 138 -3.42 -5.09 59.80
CA LYS A 138 -2.75 -4.24 58.81
C LYS A 138 -2.39 -5.02 57.54
N GLY A 139 -1.89 -6.25 57.69
CA GLY A 139 -1.61 -7.15 56.56
C GLY A 139 -2.87 -7.61 55.83
N GLY A 140 -3.91 -8.03 56.57
CA GLY A 140 -5.17 -8.49 56.01
C GLY A 140 -5.93 -7.42 55.22
N ILE A 141 -6.02 -6.19 55.73
CA ILE A 141 -6.70 -5.07 55.04
C ILE A 141 -5.98 -4.69 53.74
N VAL A 142 -4.65 -4.69 53.73
CA VAL A 142 -3.85 -4.37 52.54
C VAL A 142 -3.99 -5.44 51.46
N LEU A 143 -4.16 -6.72 51.84
CA LEU A 143 -4.31 -7.81 50.88
C LEU A 143 -5.75 -7.95 50.35
N ILE A 144 -6.76 -7.73 51.20
CA ILE A 144 -8.19 -7.77 50.80
C ILE A 144 -8.54 -6.63 49.84
N SER A 145 -7.98 -5.43 50.04
CA SER A 145 -8.23 -4.27 49.16
C SER A 145 -7.65 -4.44 47.74
N TYR A 146 -6.64 -5.29 47.56
CA TYR A 146 -6.04 -5.59 46.24
C TYR A 146 -6.79 -6.69 45.46
N ASN A 147 -7.57 -7.55 46.13
CA ASN A 147 -8.36 -8.63 45.49
C ASN A 147 -9.79 -8.23 45.13
N ALA A 148 -10.25 -7.02 45.53
CA ALA A 148 -11.61 -6.54 45.32
C ALA A 148 -11.80 -5.70 44.04
N HIS A 149 -10.76 -5.57 43.21
CA HIS A 149 -10.75 -4.85 41.92
C HIS A 149 -10.26 -5.78 40.81
#